data_AF-A0A3B9ML36-F1
#
_entry.id   AF-A0A3B9ML36-F1
#
_cell.length_a   1.000
_cell.length_b   1.000
_cell.length_c   1.000
_cell.angle_alpha   90.00
_cell.angle_beta   90.00
_cell.angle_gamma   90.00
#
_symmetry.space_group_name_H-M   'P 1'
#
loop_
_entity.id
_entity.type
_entity.pdbx_description
1 polymer ?
#
loop_
_entity_poly.entity_id
_entity_poly.type
_entity_poly.pdbx_seq_one_letter_code
_entity_poly.pdbx_strand_id
1 'polypeptide(L)'
;MSDNHRSSLITSGAERTPNRAMLRAVGFGDGDFEKPIVGVANGYSTITPCNMGLNDLADRALSSLRDAGTMPQVFGTITVSDGISMGTEG
;
A
#
# COMPACT_ATOMS: atom_id res chain seq x y z
N MET A 1 1.49 -7.85 22.42
CA MET A 1 2.45 -6.85 21.90
C MET A 1 1.78 -6.24 20.68
N SER A 2 1.85 -4.92 20.46
CA SER A 2 1.23 -4.35 19.27
C SER A 2 2.09 -4.72 18.05
N ASP A 3 1.45 -5.24 17.00
CA ASP A 3 2.13 -5.67 15.77
C ASP A 3 2.58 -4.49 14.88
N ASN A 4 2.54 -3.26 15.40
CA ASN A 4 2.80 -1.99 14.70
C ASN A 4 4.25 -1.47 14.88
N HIS A 5 5.23 -2.35 15.12
CA HIS A 5 6.60 -1.97 15.51
C HIS A 5 7.30 -0.93 14.63
N ARG A 6 7.02 -0.92 13.32
CA ARG A 6 7.60 0.05 12.38
C ARG A 6 6.72 1.30 12.22
N SER A 7 5.40 1.13 12.14
CA SER A 7 4.48 2.25 11.97
C SER A 7 4.40 3.15 13.21
N SER A 8 4.62 2.60 14.41
CA SER A 8 4.67 3.39 15.65
C SER A 8 5.72 4.50 15.61
N LEU A 9 6.81 4.34 14.85
CA LEU A 9 7.83 5.38 14.66
C LEU A 9 7.28 6.66 14.00
N ILE A 10 6.16 6.57 13.29
CA ILE A 10 5.49 7.68 12.61
C ILE A 10 4.09 7.97 13.14
N THR A 11 3.52 7.11 13.99
CA THR A 11 2.16 7.30 14.54
C THR A 11 2.14 7.63 16.02
N SER A 12 3.10 7.15 16.82
CA SER A 12 3.11 7.29 18.29
C SER A 12 3.92 8.50 18.76
N GLY A 13 3.54 9.10 19.88
CA GLY A 13 4.26 10.24 20.49
C GLY A 13 3.80 11.62 20.01
N ALA A 14 4.01 12.63 20.84
CA ALA A 14 3.60 14.01 20.53
C ALA A 14 4.40 14.60 19.36
N GLU A 15 5.66 14.19 19.22
CA GLU A 15 6.57 14.60 18.15
C GLU A 15 6.14 14.11 16.76
N ARG A 16 5.26 13.11 16.67
CA ARG A 16 4.70 12.59 15.41
C ARG A 16 3.37 13.22 15.00
N THR A 17 2.97 14.31 15.66
CA THR A 17 1.80 15.11 15.27
C THR A 17 1.78 15.51 13.78
N PRO A 18 2.87 16.02 13.16
CA PRO A 18 2.83 16.37 11.73
C PRO A 18 2.65 15.14 10.82
N ASN A 19 3.26 14.01 11.16
CA ASN A 19 3.09 12.74 10.43
C ASN A 19 1.63 12.29 10.47
N ARG A 20 1.00 12.30 11.66
CA ARG A 20 -0.42 11.98 11.82
C ARG A 20 -1.32 12.93 11.04
N ALA A 21 -1.00 14.22 10.95
CA ALA A 21 -1.76 15.17 10.15
C ALA A 21 -1.81 14.77 8.66
N MET A 22 -0.67 14.35 8.10
CA MET A 22 -0.61 13.83 6.72
C MET A 22 -1.37 12.52 6.56
N LEU A 23 -1.25 11.59 7.53
CA LEU A 23 -1.96 10.31 7.51
C LEU A 23 -3.49 10.51 7.57
N ARG A 24 -3.98 11.52 8.29
CA ARG A 24 -5.41 11.85 8.28
C ARG A 24 -5.90 12.29 6.91
N ALA A 25 -5.09 13.01 6.15
CA ALA A 25 -5.44 13.44 4.80
C ALA A 25 -5.64 12.27 3.82
N VAL A 26 -5.07 11.10 4.11
CA VAL A 26 -5.27 9.85 3.34
C VAL A 26 -6.22 8.86 4.02
N GLY A 27 -7.01 9.33 5.00
CA GLY A 27 -8.15 8.59 5.55
C GLY A 27 -7.91 7.87 6.89
N PHE A 28 -6.82 8.13 7.61
CA PHE A 28 -6.62 7.57 8.95
C PHE A 28 -7.51 8.26 9.99
N GLY A 29 -8.22 7.46 10.79
CA GLY A 29 -8.86 7.87 12.03
C GLY A 29 -7.96 7.67 13.26
N ASP A 30 -8.45 8.07 14.43
CA ASP A 30 -7.69 8.01 15.69
C ASP A 30 -7.33 6.57 16.05
N GLY A 31 -8.29 5.65 15.92
CA GLY A 31 -8.09 4.22 16.19
C GLY A 31 -7.17 3.52 15.18
N ASP A 32 -6.81 4.17 14.08
CA ASP A 32 -5.94 3.58 13.06
C ASP A 32 -4.45 3.75 13.37
N PHE A 33 -4.08 4.70 14.24
CA PHE A 33 -2.68 4.95 14.58
C PHE A 33 -2.02 3.82 15.39
N GLU A 34 -2.85 3.00 16.03
CA GLU A 34 -2.41 1.82 16.78
C GLU A 34 -2.38 0.56 15.90
N LYS A 35 -2.93 0.60 14.68
CA LYS A 35 -2.95 -0.54 13.76
C LYS A 35 -1.58 -0.69 13.06
N PRO A 36 -1.21 -1.93 12.67
CA PRO A 36 -0.10 -2.12 11.73
C PRO A 36 -0.43 -1.46 10.39
N ILE A 37 0.50 -0.66 9.85
CA ILE A 37 0.38 -0.12 8.49
C ILE A 37 0.98 -1.12 7.52
N VAL A 38 0.20 -1.56 6.52
CA VAL A 38 0.62 -2.57 5.54
C VAL A 38 0.74 -1.91 4.16
N GLY A 39 1.95 -1.83 3.62
CA GLY A 39 2.18 -1.39 2.25
C GLY A 39 1.81 -2.47 1.24
N VAL A 40 0.89 -2.18 0.32
CA VAL A 40 0.49 -3.07 -0.77
C VAL A 40 1.11 -2.55 -2.08
N ALA A 41 2.19 -3.19 -2.51
CA ALA A 41 2.86 -2.86 -3.76
C ALA A 41 2.05 -3.40 -4.95
N ASN A 42 1.61 -2.53 -5.85
CA ASN A 42 0.80 -2.88 -7.02
C ASN A 42 1.56 -2.56 -8.31
N GLY A 43 1.86 -3.60 -9.09
CA GLY A 43 2.46 -3.49 -10.43
C GLY A 43 1.42 -3.42 -11.55
N TYR A 44 0.19 -2.98 -11.27
CA TYR A 44 -0.87 -2.83 -12.26
C TYR A 44 -0.40 -1.96 -13.43
N SER A 45 -0.66 -2.46 -14.63
CA SER A 45 -0.40 -1.75 -15.86
C SER A 45 -1.26 -2.31 -16.98
N THR A 46 -1.62 -1.47 -17.93
CA THR A 46 -2.33 -1.86 -19.15
C THR A 46 -1.39 -2.15 -20.31
N ILE A 47 -0.06 -2.05 -20.11
CA ILE A 47 0.93 -2.32 -21.18
C ILE A 47 1.08 -3.81 -21.50
N THR A 48 0.60 -4.69 -20.62
CA THR A 48 0.71 -6.15 -20.79
C THR A 48 -0.47 -6.88 -20.14
N PRO A 49 -0.95 -7.99 -20.72
CA PRO A 49 -1.98 -8.81 -20.09
C PRO A 49 -1.53 -9.40 -18.74
N CYS A 50 -0.22 -9.53 -18.48
CA CYS A 50 0.31 -10.10 -17.24
C CYS A 50 -0.09 -9.29 -15.99
N ASN A 51 -0.31 -7.98 -16.14
CA ASN A 51 -0.47 -7.06 -15.01
C ASN A 51 -1.83 -6.35 -15.00
N MET A 52 -2.63 -6.44 -16.07
CA MET A 52 -3.89 -5.70 -16.18
C MET A 52 -4.95 -6.10 -15.14
N GLY A 53 -4.86 -7.32 -14.58
CA GLY A 53 -5.79 -7.79 -13.55
C GLY A 53 -5.36 -7.45 -12.11
N LEU A 54 -4.18 -6.87 -11.90
CA LEU A 54 -3.64 -6.70 -10.54
C LEU A 54 -4.39 -5.68 -9.69
N ASN A 55 -5.06 -4.69 -10.31
CA ASN A 55 -5.78 -3.68 -9.53
C ASN A 55 -6.96 -4.27 -8.76
N ASP A 56 -7.75 -5.15 -9.38
CA ASP A 56 -8.87 -5.84 -8.71
C ASP A 56 -8.38 -6.74 -7.57
N LEU A 57 -7.20 -7.35 -7.73
CA LEU A 57 -6.59 -8.15 -6.67
C LEU A 57 -6.09 -7.28 -5.52
N ALA A 58 -5.52 -6.11 -5.83
CA ALA A 58 -5.11 -5.14 -4.82
C ALA A 58 -6.32 -4.66 -4.00
N ASP A 59 -7.43 -4.31 -4.65
CA ASP A 59 -8.65 -3.86 -3.96
C ASP A 59 -9.21 -4.93 -3.01
N ARG A 60 -9.22 -6.20 -3.44
CA ARG A 60 -9.60 -7.33 -2.57
C ARG A 60 -8.65 -7.49 -1.39
N ALA A 61 -7.34 -7.35 -1.61
CA ALA A 61 -6.35 -7.41 -0.55
C ALA A 61 -6.52 -6.26 0.46
N LEU A 62 -6.80 -5.04 -0.02
CA LEU A 62 -7.09 -3.88 0.83
C LEU A 62 -8.31 -4.13 1.72
N SER A 63 -9.39 -4.72 1.18
CA SER A 63 -10.57 -5.08 1.97
C SER A 63 -10.21 -6.08 3.08
N SER A 64 -9.59 -7.20 2.72
CA SER A 64 -9.24 -8.25 3.68
C SER A 64 -8.27 -7.75 4.77
N LEU A 65 -7.34 -6.85 4.41
CA LEU A 65 -6.40 -6.25 5.37
C LEU A 65 -7.10 -5.33 6.37
N ARG A 66 -8.12 -4.57 5.92
CA ARG A 66 -8.96 -3.77 6.83
C ARG A 66 -9.74 -4.65 7.78
N ASP A 67 -10.35 -5.72 7.28
CA ASP A 67 -11.10 -6.69 8.09
C ASP A 67 -10.21 -7.40 9.12
N ALA A 68 -8.94 -7.61 8.80
CA ALA A 68 -7.93 -8.14 9.71
C ALA A 68 -7.39 -7.13 10.74
N GLY A 69 -7.94 -5.91 10.80
CA GLY A 69 -7.56 -4.89 11.78
C GLY A 69 -6.27 -4.14 11.46
N THR A 70 -5.84 -4.12 10.19
CA THR A 70 -4.67 -3.34 9.75
C THR A 70 -5.09 -2.04 9.05
N MET A 71 -4.12 -1.17 8.77
CA MET A 71 -4.30 -0.03 7.85
C MET A 71 -3.48 -0.21 6.58
N PRO A 72 -4.08 -0.68 5.49
CA PRO A 72 -3.35 -0.89 4.26
C PRO A 72 -3.19 0.41 3.46
N GLN A 73 -2.05 0.56 2.78
CA GLN A 73 -1.73 1.68 1.88
C GLN A 73 -1.19 1.12 0.57
N VAL A 74 -1.86 1.41 -0.55
CA VAL A 74 -1.42 0.97 -1.87
C VAL A 74 -0.39 1.93 -2.45
N PHE A 75 0.64 1.40 -3.10
CA PHE A 75 1.59 2.19 -3.87
C PHE A 75 1.98 1.45 -5.15
N GLY A 76 2.36 2.21 -6.18
CA GLY A 76 2.72 1.67 -7.49
C GLY A 76 4.19 1.26 -7.59
N THR A 77 4.46 0.27 -8.44
CA THR A 77 5.81 -0.03 -8.94
C THR A 77 5.77 -0.23 -10.46
N ILE A 78 6.92 -0.10 -11.12
CA ILE A 78 7.01 -0.26 -12.57
C ILE A 78 6.78 -1.71 -13.01
N THR A 79 6.43 -1.86 -14.27
CA THR A 79 6.39 -3.16 -14.95
C THR A 79 6.85 -2.99 -16.39
N VAL A 80 7.33 -4.08 -16.97
CA VAL A 80 7.69 -4.20 -18.39
C VAL A 80 6.98 -5.41 -18.97
N SER A 81 7.05 -5.58 -20.30
CA SER A 81 6.47 -6.72 -20.99
C SER A 81 7.51 -7.40 -21.85
N ASP A 82 8.13 -8.45 -21.33
CA ASP A 82 9.12 -9.23 -22.08
C ASP A 82 8.58 -9.60 -23.46
N GLY A 83 7.37 -10.17 -23.53
CA GLY A 83 6.75 -10.60 -24.78
C GLY A 83 6.56 -9.49 -25.82
N ILE A 84 6.44 -8.22 -25.41
CA ILE A 84 6.33 -7.07 -26.33
C ILE A 84 7.72 -6.53 -26.69
N SER A 85 8.67 -6.49 -25.74
CA SER A 85 10.01 -5.94 -25.98
C SER A 85 10.96 -6.89 -26.70
N MET A 86 10.66 -8.20 -26.72
CA MET A 86 11.50 -9.24 -27.33
C MET A 86 12.00 -8.86 -28.74
N GLY A 87 13.32 -8.87 -28.93
CA GLY A 87 13.96 -8.63 -30.23
C GLY A 87 14.26 -7.15 -30.54
N THR A 88 14.10 -6.26 -29.56
CA THR A 88 14.43 -4.83 -29.64
C THR A 88 15.38 -4.42 -28.50
N GLU A 89 15.83 -3.16 -28.48
CA GLU A 89 16.58 -2.59 -27.34
C GLU A 89 15.75 -2.49 -26.05
N GLY A 90 14.43 -2.64 -26.15
CA GLY A 90 13.47 -2.49 -25.05
C GLY A 90 12.11 -2.00 -25.53
#